data_AF-Q1IJW8-F1
#
_entry.id   AF-Q1IJW8-F1
#
_cell.length_a   1.000
_cell.length_b   1.000
_cell.length_c   1.000
_cell.angle_alpha   90.00
_cell.angle_beta   90.00
_cell.angle_gamma   90.00
#
_symmetry.space_group_name_H-M   'P 1'
#
loop_
_entity.id
_entity.type
_entity.pdbx_description
1 polymer ?
#
loop_
_entity_poly.entity_id
_entity_poly.type
_entity_poly.pdbx_seq_one_letter_code
_entity_poly.pdbx_strand_id
1 'polypeptide(L)'
;MQMRDGKAPAKGKWRLMSQAERIAQLSPRRREIVRPAFEDPRRFVLLSVRDMADKLGTDPATMVRIAQNLGFESYKEFQHYLHELSVVRATSLDTLEASASTDSDVVSVMRACLDQELKNIRALYNGLDLEKLGTAARRMWRARRILVVGGDAATSLVSYTEYHFNVIGLPAYAATSPGVAVHAVRSLGKSDVLLAISFRRGLRMTIEAIQQARNAGAYCIGITDTYISPVARFADEFFLAGIDSNSFGVSYSAPMCLLNVFLVAIAQAQRAKTLEVMTKVAEEQSHGSRFYQE
;
A
#
# COMPACT_ATOMS: atom_id res chain seq x y z
N MET A 1 -10.33 26.04 15.75
CA MET A 1 -8.96 25.98 15.19
C MET A 1 -9.04 25.16 13.91
N GLN A 2 -9.05 25.83 12.76
CA GLN A 2 -9.45 25.28 11.46
C GLN A 2 -8.46 24.25 10.93
N MET A 3 -9.00 23.09 10.54
CA MET A 3 -8.30 22.04 9.80
C MET A 3 -8.02 22.56 8.39
N ARG A 4 -6.74 22.56 8.00
CA ARG A 4 -6.31 22.87 6.62
C ARG A 4 -6.43 21.63 5.76
N ASP A 5 -7.15 21.80 4.66
CA ASP A 5 -7.34 20.86 3.55
C ASP A 5 -6.05 20.13 3.14
N GLY A 6 -6.02 18.83 3.37
CA GLY A 6 -5.02 17.92 2.80
C GLY A 6 -5.32 17.66 1.32
N LYS A 7 -5.10 18.64 0.46
CA LYS A 7 -4.99 18.38 -0.99
C LYS A 7 -3.80 17.45 -1.23
N ALA A 8 -4.05 16.29 -1.84
CA ALA A 8 -2.99 15.41 -2.32
C ALA A 8 -2.01 16.21 -3.21
N PRO A 9 -0.68 16.11 -2.98
CA PRO A 9 0.28 16.89 -3.76
C PRO A 9 0.20 16.52 -5.25
N ALA A 10 0.32 17.54 -6.09
CA ALA A 10 0.18 17.47 -7.53
C ALA A 10 1.08 16.39 -8.17
N LYS A 11 0.57 15.75 -9.22
CA LYS A 11 1.27 14.75 -10.05
C LYS A 11 2.63 15.30 -10.51
N GLY A 12 3.72 14.84 -9.90
CA GLY A 12 5.09 15.24 -10.24
C GLY A 12 6.02 14.03 -10.36
N LYS A 13 6.83 14.00 -11.42
CA LYS A 13 7.78 12.94 -11.84
C LYS A 13 8.68 12.32 -10.76
N TRP A 14 8.77 12.89 -9.56
CA TRP A 14 9.71 12.48 -8.52
C TRP A 14 9.35 11.16 -7.82
N ARG A 15 8.09 10.70 -7.86
CA ARG A 15 7.66 9.44 -7.20
C ARG A 15 8.29 8.17 -7.79
N LEU A 16 8.94 8.26 -8.94
CA LEU A 16 9.50 7.10 -9.66
C LEU A 16 10.96 6.81 -9.31
N MET A 17 11.71 7.78 -8.75
CA MET A 17 13.12 7.58 -8.37
C MET A 17 13.24 6.82 -7.05
N SER A 18 14.00 5.75 -7.07
CA SER A 18 14.45 5.03 -5.89
C SER A 18 15.32 5.89 -4.99
N GLN A 19 15.41 5.48 -3.71
CA GLN A 19 16.32 6.09 -2.74
C GLN A 19 17.77 6.12 -3.27
N ALA A 20 18.22 5.04 -3.93
CA ALA A 20 19.56 4.95 -4.50
C ALA A 20 19.79 5.96 -5.63
N GLU A 21 18.84 6.09 -6.55
CA GLU A 21 18.91 7.07 -7.65
C GLU A 21 18.93 8.52 -7.14
N ARG A 22 18.20 8.82 -6.06
CA ARG A 22 18.24 10.14 -5.41
C ARG A 22 19.58 10.42 -4.77
N ILE A 23 20.10 9.48 -3.99
CA ILE A 23 21.40 9.60 -3.31
C ILE A 23 22.55 9.74 -4.32
N ALA A 24 22.43 9.12 -5.50
CA ALA A 24 23.39 9.24 -6.59
C ALA A 24 23.54 10.69 -7.10
N GLN A 25 22.52 11.55 -6.95
CA GLN A 25 22.56 12.97 -7.34
C GLN A 25 23.42 13.85 -6.40
N LEU A 26 23.77 13.34 -5.22
CA LEU A 26 24.55 14.09 -4.24
C LEU A 26 26.06 13.92 -4.47
N SER A 27 26.80 15.01 -4.30
CA SER A 27 28.26 14.98 -4.12
C SER A 27 28.65 14.07 -2.93
N PRO A 28 29.84 13.44 -2.92
CA PRO A 28 30.26 12.55 -1.82
C PRO A 28 30.07 13.15 -0.42
N ARG A 29 30.50 14.39 -0.22
CA ARG A 29 30.36 15.10 1.07
C ARG A 29 28.90 15.27 1.50
N ARG A 30 28.01 15.69 0.58
CA ARG A 30 26.57 15.83 0.86
C ARG A 30 25.89 14.49 1.14
N ARG A 31 26.33 13.44 0.44
CA ARG A 31 25.87 12.07 0.67
C ARG A 31 26.20 11.61 2.10
N GLU A 32 27.43 11.87 2.56
CA GLU A 32 27.83 11.54 3.93
C GLU A 32 27.05 12.33 4.98
N ILE A 33 26.83 13.64 4.76
CA ILE A 33 26.05 14.48 5.68
C ILE A 33 24.64 13.91 5.89
N VAL A 34 23.93 13.55 4.81
CA VAL A 34 22.53 13.10 4.90
C VAL A 34 22.38 11.60 5.18
N ARG A 35 23.46 10.82 5.12
CA ARG A 35 23.45 9.37 5.33
C ARG A 35 22.74 8.95 6.63
N PRO A 36 23.01 9.57 7.81
CA PRO A 36 22.33 9.19 9.06
C PRO A 36 20.80 9.33 8.98
N ALA A 37 20.30 10.34 8.26
CA ALA A 37 18.87 10.55 8.05
C ALA A 37 18.22 9.41 7.25
N PHE A 38 18.98 8.83 6.33
CA PHE A 38 18.54 7.70 5.53
C PHE A 38 18.75 6.36 6.22
N GLU A 39 19.69 6.24 7.15
CA GLU A 39 19.92 5.02 7.94
C GLU A 39 18.83 4.87 9.01
N ASP A 40 18.49 5.96 9.71
CA ASP A 40 17.46 6.00 10.75
C ASP A 40 16.44 7.13 10.51
N PRO A 41 15.52 6.97 9.53
CA PRO A 41 14.56 8.03 9.20
C PRO A 41 13.69 8.49 10.38
N ARG A 42 13.36 7.58 11.30
CA ARG A 42 12.51 7.84 12.48
C ARG A 42 13.11 8.90 13.39
N ARG A 43 14.43 8.90 13.58
CA ARG A 43 15.14 9.85 14.44
C ARG A 43 15.26 11.26 13.87
N PHE A 44 14.98 11.44 12.58
CA PHE A 44 15.13 12.70 11.86
C PHE A 44 13.82 13.27 11.32
N VAL A 45 12.76 12.46 11.15
CA VAL A 45 11.50 12.87 10.52
C VAL A 45 10.79 14.05 11.20
N LEU A 46 10.93 14.23 12.51
CA LEU A 46 10.27 15.31 13.26
C LEU A 46 11.10 16.60 13.36
N LEU A 47 12.33 16.61 12.86
CA LEU A 47 13.25 17.73 13.04
C LEU A 47 12.92 18.89 12.10
N SER A 48 12.97 20.11 12.62
CA SER A 48 12.99 21.31 11.77
C SER A 48 14.27 21.33 10.94
N VAL A 49 14.32 22.14 9.88
CA VAL A 49 15.53 22.28 9.06
C VAL A 49 16.75 22.72 9.87
N ARG A 50 16.53 23.49 10.94
CA ARG A 50 17.60 23.95 11.85
C ARG A 50 18.09 22.78 12.70
N ASP A 51 17.20 22.10 13.40
CA ASP A 51 17.56 20.96 14.26
C ASP A 51 18.19 19.82 13.44
N MET A 52 17.72 19.61 12.21
CA MET A 52 18.28 18.65 11.27
C MET A 52 19.73 19.02 10.90
N ALA A 53 19.97 20.29 10.58
CA ALA A 53 21.29 20.78 10.22
C ALA A 53 22.25 20.66 11.40
N ASP A 54 21.83 21.11 12.58
CA ASP A 54 22.62 21.03 13.82
C ASP A 54 22.98 19.58 14.14
N LYS A 55 22.01 18.67 14.07
CA LYS A 55 22.21 17.24 14.36
C LYS A 55 23.10 16.52 13.35
N LEU A 56 23.16 17.01 12.11
CA LEU A 56 24.05 16.51 11.06
C LEU A 56 25.37 17.27 10.94
N GLY A 57 25.64 18.26 11.81
CA GLY A 57 26.86 19.05 11.78
C GLY A 57 26.99 19.91 10.51
N THR A 58 25.89 20.48 10.03
CA THR A 58 25.85 21.36 8.86
C THR A 58 25.00 22.60 9.11
N ASP A 59 24.87 23.50 8.13
CA ASP A 59 24.03 24.70 8.23
C ASP A 59 22.66 24.51 7.53
N PRO A 60 21.62 25.26 7.93
CA PRO A 60 20.29 25.14 7.35
C PRO A 60 20.24 25.34 5.83
N ALA A 61 21.08 26.24 5.27
CA ALA A 61 21.10 26.49 3.83
C ALA A 61 21.73 25.32 3.07
N THR A 62 22.69 24.61 3.67
CA THR A 62 23.22 23.35 3.12
C THR A 62 22.18 22.23 3.17
N MET A 63 21.40 22.12 4.24
CA MET A 63 20.30 21.12 4.29
C MET A 63 19.21 21.37 3.24
N VAL A 64 18.82 22.63 3.03
CA VAL A 64 17.88 22.98 1.94
C VAL A 64 18.46 22.59 0.58
N ARG A 65 19.75 22.88 0.33
CA ARG A 65 20.43 22.48 -0.91
C ARG A 65 20.47 20.96 -1.08
N ILE A 66 20.74 20.19 -0.02
CA ILE A 66 20.70 18.73 -0.06
C ILE A 66 19.30 18.23 -0.46
N ALA A 67 18.24 18.76 0.16
CA ALA A 67 16.86 18.40 -0.20
C ALA A 67 16.56 18.70 -1.68
N GLN A 68 16.97 19.86 -2.17
CA GLN A 68 16.81 20.24 -3.57
C GLN A 68 17.60 19.34 -4.53
N ASN A 69 18.85 19.02 -4.20
CA ASN A 69 19.66 18.11 -5.01
C ASN A 69 19.13 16.66 -5.02
N LEU A 70 18.45 16.24 -3.96
CA LEU A 70 17.72 14.96 -3.92
C LEU A 70 16.44 14.98 -4.76
N GLY A 71 16.07 16.12 -5.35
CA GLY A 71 14.91 16.30 -6.21
C GLY A 71 13.62 16.63 -5.46
N PHE A 72 13.71 17.26 -4.29
CA PHE A 72 12.55 17.78 -3.54
C PHE A 72 12.44 19.29 -3.72
N GLU A 73 11.22 19.82 -3.85
CA GLU A 73 10.99 21.26 -4.02
C GLU A 73 11.29 22.04 -2.73
N SER A 74 11.17 21.38 -1.58
CA SER A 74 11.43 21.98 -0.27
C SER A 74 11.95 20.98 0.75
N TYR A 75 12.50 21.48 1.85
CA TYR A 75 12.83 20.66 3.01
C TYR A 75 11.61 19.90 3.56
N LYS A 76 10.42 20.52 3.52
CA LYS A 76 9.19 19.88 4.00
C LYS A 76 8.82 18.65 3.18
N GLU A 77 9.04 18.68 1.86
CA GLU A 77 8.87 17.50 1.01
C GLU A 77 9.90 16.41 1.30
N PHE A 78 11.16 16.79 1.54
CA PHE A 78 12.18 15.84 2.00
C PHE A 78 11.82 15.23 3.35
N GLN A 79 11.33 16.03 4.29
CA GLN A 79 10.86 15.56 5.61
C GLN A 79 9.68 14.59 5.45
N HIS A 80 8.74 14.88 4.56
CA HIS A 80 7.66 13.94 4.22
C HIS A 80 8.19 12.65 3.59
N TYR A 81 9.21 12.71 2.72
CA TYR A 81 9.87 11.52 2.21
C TYR A 81 10.56 10.68 3.31
N LEU A 82 11.20 11.33 4.29
CA LEU A 82 11.75 10.64 5.47
C LEU A 82 10.64 9.98 6.30
N HIS A 83 9.46 10.61 6.40
CA HIS A 83 8.29 10.01 7.04
C HIS A 83 7.88 8.72 6.32
N GLU A 84 7.70 8.78 5.00
CA GLU A 84 7.36 7.61 4.19
C GLU A 84 8.43 6.51 4.32
N LEU A 85 9.73 6.87 4.36
CA LEU A 85 10.81 5.91 4.61
C LEU A 85 10.75 5.28 6.00
N SER A 86 10.33 6.04 7.01
CA SER A 86 10.16 5.54 8.37
C SER A 86 9.03 4.49 8.46
N VAL A 87 7.97 4.67 7.67
CA VAL A 87 6.87 3.70 7.51
C VAL A 87 7.35 2.45 6.79
N VAL A 88 8.02 2.60 5.63
CA VAL A 88 8.59 1.48 4.86
C VAL A 88 9.51 0.62 5.73
N ARG A 89 10.30 1.23 6.62
CA ARG A 89 11.30 0.53 7.43
C ARG A 89 10.82 0.05 8.78
N ALA A 90 9.61 0.44 9.20
CA ALA A 90 9.02 0.05 10.46
C ALA A 90 9.01 -1.48 10.62
N THR A 91 9.42 -1.96 11.78
CA THR A 91 9.31 -3.38 12.18
C THR A 91 8.09 -3.61 13.07
N SER A 92 7.79 -4.85 13.43
CA SER A 92 6.74 -5.14 14.43
C SER A 92 7.17 -4.72 15.84
N LEU A 93 8.46 -4.83 16.16
CA LEU A 93 9.02 -4.38 17.45
C LEU A 93 8.83 -2.88 17.63
N ASP A 94 9.22 -2.12 16.61
CA ASP A 94 8.99 -0.69 16.49
C ASP A 94 7.53 -0.26 16.75
N THR A 95 6.57 -1.05 16.25
CA THR A 95 5.13 -0.80 16.43
C THR A 95 4.71 -1.09 17.87
N LEU A 96 5.22 -2.19 18.44
CA LEU A 96 4.95 -2.57 19.83
C LEU A 96 5.52 -1.55 20.81
N GLU A 97 6.76 -1.10 20.61
CA GLU A 97 7.42 -0.09 21.46
C GLU A 97 6.70 1.25 21.41
N ALA A 98 6.21 1.67 20.24
CA ALA A 98 5.41 2.89 20.12
C ALA A 98 4.04 2.80 20.83
N SER A 99 3.51 1.59 21.00
CA SER A 99 2.25 1.33 21.71
C SER A 99 2.42 1.09 23.22
N ALA A 100 3.66 0.85 23.67
CA ALA A 100 3.96 0.55 25.07
C ALA A 100 3.96 1.85 25.90
N SER A 101 2.82 2.21 26.49
CA SER A 101 2.81 3.09 27.66
C SER A 101 3.17 2.29 28.91
N THR A 102 4.13 2.78 29.68
CA THR A 102 4.73 2.08 30.83
C THR A 102 3.75 1.75 31.96
N ASP A 103 2.54 2.32 31.96
CA ASP A 103 1.52 2.19 33.02
C ASP A 103 0.07 1.96 32.53
N SER A 104 -0.14 1.52 31.28
CA SER A 104 -1.51 1.32 30.75
C SER A 104 -2.14 -0.01 31.18
N ASP A 105 -3.35 0.03 31.75
CA ASP A 105 -4.17 -1.16 31.97
C ASP A 105 -4.60 -1.82 30.64
N VAL A 106 -4.94 -3.12 30.66
CA VAL A 106 -5.29 -3.90 29.45
C VAL A 106 -6.49 -3.31 28.71
N VAL A 107 -7.47 -2.72 29.41
CA VAL A 107 -8.66 -2.12 28.80
C VAL A 107 -8.29 -0.89 27.98
N SER A 108 -7.39 -0.06 28.48
CA SER A 108 -6.89 1.12 27.78
C SER A 108 -6.14 0.75 26.51
N VAL A 109 -5.33 -0.31 26.53
CA VAL A 109 -4.63 -0.84 25.34
C VAL A 109 -5.61 -1.37 24.30
N MET A 110 -6.64 -2.11 24.72
CA MET A 110 -7.71 -2.57 23.81
C MET A 110 -8.48 -1.41 23.16
N ARG A 111 -8.79 -0.36 23.93
CA ARG A 111 -9.42 0.86 23.37
C ARG A 111 -8.51 1.57 22.38
N ALA A 112 -7.21 1.70 22.69
CA ALA A 112 -6.24 2.30 21.79
C ALA A 112 -6.13 1.51 20.48
N CYS A 113 -6.21 0.18 20.53
CA CYS A 113 -6.29 -0.68 19.34
C CYS A 113 -7.51 -0.32 18.49
N LEU A 114 -8.71 -0.29 19.07
CA LEU A 114 -9.95 0.09 18.36
C LEU A 114 -9.86 1.50 17.75
N ASP A 115 -9.31 2.47 18.49
CA ASP A 115 -9.11 3.82 17.99
C ASP A 115 -8.14 3.84 16.79
N GLN A 116 -7.11 2.99 16.80
CA GLN A 116 -6.17 2.86 15.68
C GLN A 116 -6.84 2.24 14.45
N GLU A 117 -7.68 1.21 14.63
CA GLU A 117 -8.48 0.64 13.54
C GLU A 117 -9.38 1.71 12.87
N LEU A 118 -10.07 2.52 13.68
CA LEU A 118 -10.90 3.62 13.20
C LEU A 118 -10.09 4.70 12.48
N LYS A 119 -8.88 5.02 12.98
CA LYS A 119 -7.96 5.96 12.31
C LYS A 119 -7.56 5.45 10.93
N ASN A 120 -7.20 4.17 10.80
CA ASN A 120 -6.83 3.57 9.51
C ASN A 120 -7.97 3.68 8.49
N ILE A 121 -9.21 3.35 8.89
CA ILE A 121 -10.39 3.43 8.02
C ILE A 121 -10.71 4.89 7.64
N ARG A 122 -10.63 5.83 8.59
CA ARG A 122 -10.84 7.26 8.31
C ARG A 122 -9.79 7.81 7.34
N ALA A 123 -8.53 7.41 7.50
CA ALA A 123 -7.46 7.80 6.58
C ALA A 123 -7.72 7.28 5.17
N LEU A 124 -8.15 6.01 5.04
CA LEU A 124 -8.58 5.46 3.75
C LEU A 124 -9.74 6.27 3.16
N TYR A 125 -10.82 6.50 3.93
CA TYR A 125 -12.00 7.23 3.46
C TYR A 125 -11.63 8.62 2.90
N ASN A 126 -10.78 9.36 3.61
CA ASN A 126 -10.37 10.70 3.21
C ASN A 126 -9.38 10.72 2.03
N GLY A 127 -8.56 9.67 1.89
CA GLY A 127 -7.50 9.59 0.88
C GLY A 127 -7.87 8.86 -0.40
N LEU A 128 -8.99 8.13 -0.42
CA LEU A 128 -9.37 7.26 -1.52
C LEU A 128 -9.96 8.06 -2.70
N ASP A 129 -9.31 7.93 -3.85
CA ASP A 129 -9.82 8.46 -5.13
C ASP A 129 -10.79 7.44 -5.76
N LEU A 130 -12.09 7.66 -5.53
CA LEU A 130 -13.16 6.77 -6.00
C LEU A 130 -13.27 6.70 -7.53
N GLU A 131 -12.91 7.77 -8.26
CA GLU A 131 -12.94 7.79 -9.72
C GLU A 131 -11.83 6.91 -10.32
N LYS A 132 -10.63 6.98 -9.73
CA LYS A 132 -9.53 6.06 -10.09
C LYS A 132 -9.89 4.63 -9.77
N LEU A 133 -10.47 4.36 -8.61
CA LEU A 133 -10.92 3.02 -8.23
C LEU A 133 -11.96 2.49 -9.21
N GLY A 134 -12.95 3.30 -9.60
CA GLY A 134 -13.94 2.94 -10.61
C GLY A 134 -13.31 2.62 -11.98
N THR A 135 -12.25 3.34 -12.36
CA THR A 135 -11.48 3.07 -13.58
C THR A 135 -10.72 1.75 -13.50
N ALA A 136 -10.06 1.48 -12.37
CA ALA A 136 -9.38 0.22 -12.12
C ALA A 136 -10.37 -0.97 -12.12
N ALA A 137 -11.52 -0.82 -11.46
CA ALA A 137 -12.58 -1.83 -11.43
C ALA A 137 -13.11 -2.19 -12.83
N ARG A 138 -13.34 -1.20 -13.70
CA ARG A 138 -13.74 -1.46 -15.11
C ARG A 138 -12.67 -2.22 -15.90
N ARG A 139 -11.39 -1.97 -15.65
CA ARG A 139 -10.28 -2.71 -16.28
C ARG A 139 -10.23 -4.14 -15.76
N MET A 140 -10.37 -4.34 -14.45
CA MET A 140 -10.43 -5.66 -13.83
C MET A 140 -11.58 -6.50 -14.39
N TRP A 141 -12.77 -5.93 -14.54
CA TRP A 141 -13.90 -6.63 -15.14
C TRP A 141 -13.61 -7.15 -16.56
N ARG A 142 -12.90 -6.36 -17.38
CA ARG A 142 -12.59 -6.70 -18.78
C ARG A 142 -11.35 -7.60 -18.92
N ALA A 143 -10.64 -7.89 -17.83
CA ALA A 143 -9.43 -8.68 -17.87
C ALA A 143 -9.75 -10.12 -18.25
N ARG A 144 -8.91 -10.73 -19.09
CA ARG A 144 -8.97 -12.16 -19.37
C ARG A 144 -8.72 -12.99 -18.12
N ARG A 145 -7.85 -12.49 -17.23
CA ARG A 145 -7.57 -13.05 -15.89
C ARG A 145 -7.01 -12.00 -14.96
N ILE A 146 -7.20 -12.22 -13.66
CA ILE A 146 -6.68 -11.38 -12.60
C ILE A 146 -5.76 -12.23 -11.71
N LEU A 147 -4.47 -11.91 -11.68
CA LEU A 147 -3.54 -12.52 -10.74
C LEU A 147 -3.46 -11.65 -9.49
N VAL A 148 -3.81 -12.19 -8.33
CA VAL A 148 -3.68 -11.51 -7.03
C VAL A 148 -2.44 -12.05 -6.32
N VAL A 149 -1.46 -11.17 -6.05
CA VAL A 149 -0.15 -11.56 -5.49
C VAL A 149 0.08 -10.88 -4.16
N GLY A 150 0.45 -11.67 -3.14
CA GLY A 150 0.77 -11.19 -1.79
C GLY A 150 1.18 -12.37 -0.91
N GLY A 151 2.11 -12.17 0.02
CA GLY A 151 2.63 -13.23 0.89
C GLY A 151 2.50 -12.89 2.37
N ASP A 152 2.99 -13.80 3.22
CA ASP A 152 2.90 -13.72 4.69
C ASP A 152 1.45 -13.41 5.14
N ALA A 153 1.27 -12.47 6.07
CA ALA A 153 -0.05 -12.06 6.54
C ALA A 153 -0.99 -11.64 5.38
N ALA A 154 -0.46 -11.00 4.33
CA ALA A 154 -1.26 -10.53 3.18
C ALA A 154 -1.90 -11.67 2.38
N THR A 155 -1.49 -12.93 2.59
CA THR A 155 -2.17 -14.12 2.07
C THR A 155 -3.67 -14.08 2.39
N SER A 156 -4.05 -13.60 3.58
CA SER A 156 -5.47 -13.44 3.96
C SER A 156 -6.25 -12.51 3.00
N LEU A 157 -5.64 -11.38 2.62
CA LEU A 157 -6.23 -10.42 1.68
C LEU A 157 -6.28 -10.99 0.25
N VAL A 158 -5.25 -11.75 -0.15
CA VAL A 158 -5.20 -12.41 -1.46
C VAL A 158 -6.32 -13.44 -1.58
N SER A 159 -6.45 -14.35 -0.61
CA SER A 159 -7.49 -15.37 -0.60
C SER A 159 -8.89 -14.78 -0.51
N TYR A 160 -9.07 -13.73 0.31
CA TYR A 160 -10.34 -13.00 0.38
C TYR A 160 -10.73 -12.43 -0.99
N THR A 161 -9.78 -11.79 -1.68
CA THR A 161 -10.02 -11.18 -2.99
C THR A 161 -10.32 -12.22 -4.06
N GLU A 162 -9.51 -13.27 -4.13
CA GLU A 162 -9.69 -14.38 -5.07
C GLU A 162 -11.09 -15.00 -4.90
N TYR A 163 -11.49 -15.31 -3.65
CA TYR A 163 -12.79 -15.90 -3.37
C TYR A 163 -13.93 -15.02 -3.90
N HIS A 164 -13.96 -13.73 -3.52
CA HIS A 164 -15.06 -12.85 -3.89
C HIS A 164 -15.10 -12.55 -5.39
N PHE A 165 -13.95 -12.43 -6.05
CA PHE A 165 -13.90 -12.24 -7.49
C PHE A 165 -14.44 -13.47 -8.23
N ASN A 166 -14.07 -14.68 -7.81
CA ASN A 166 -14.61 -15.90 -8.39
C ASN A 166 -16.13 -16.04 -8.16
N VAL A 167 -16.63 -15.66 -6.97
CA VAL A 167 -18.07 -15.66 -6.68
C VAL A 167 -18.87 -14.79 -7.66
N ILE A 168 -18.34 -13.65 -8.08
CA ILE A 168 -18.99 -12.78 -9.09
C ILE A 168 -18.57 -13.10 -10.54
N GLY A 169 -17.90 -14.22 -10.77
CA GLY A 169 -17.56 -14.73 -12.10
C GLY A 169 -16.33 -14.11 -12.76
N LEU A 170 -15.46 -13.41 -12.00
CA LEU A 170 -14.18 -12.93 -12.51
C LEU A 170 -13.10 -14.02 -12.36
N PRO A 171 -12.31 -14.29 -13.42
CA PRO A 171 -11.26 -15.31 -13.42
C PRO A 171 -10.03 -14.86 -12.60
N ALA A 172 -10.14 -14.96 -11.28
CA ALA A 172 -9.11 -14.56 -10.32
C ALA A 172 -8.31 -15.75 -9.81
N TYR A 173 -6.99 -15.58 -9.70
CA TYR A 173 -6.05 -16.59 -9.21
C TYR A 173 -5.14 -16.00 -8.15
N ALA A 174 -4.95 -16.73 -7.05
CA ALA A 174 -4.04 -16.36 -5.97
C ALA A 174 -2.61 -16.85 -6.23
N ALA A 175 -1.63 -16.00 -5.91
CA ALA A 175 -0.22 -16.37 -5.82
C ALA A 175 0.37 -15.91 -4.48
N THR A 176 0.43 -16.85 -3.54
CA THR A 176 0.77 -16.59 -2.13
C THR A 176 2.10 -17.18 -1.69
N SER A 177 2.80 -17.88 -2.59
CA SER A 177 4.17 -18.37 -2.38
C SER A 177 5.09 -17.92 -3.52
N PRO A 178 6.42 -17.82 -3.28
CA PRO A 178 7.37 -17.39 -4.30
C PRO A 178 7.35 -18.25 -5.57
N GLY A 179 7.29 -19.57 -5.43
CA GLY A 179 7.25 -20.50 -6.56
C GLY A 179 5.99 -20.30 -7.42
N VAL A 180 4.81 -20.21 -6.78
CA VAL A 180 3.54 -19.96 -7.48
C VAL A 180 3.59 -18.61 -8.19
N ALA A 181 4.06 -17.55 -7.54
CA ALA A 181 4.15 -16.22 -8.13
C ALA A 181 5.02 -16.20 -9.39
N VAL A 182 6.21 -16.82 -9.35
CA VAL A 182 7.11 -16.91 -10.51
C VAL A 182 6.45 -17.61 -11.69
N HIS A 183 5.72 -18.71 -11.47
CA HIS A 183 5.06 -19.43 -12.55
C HIS A 183 3.81 -18.73 -13.07
N ALA A 184 2.99 -18.18 -12.18
CA ALA A 184 1.74 -17.52 -12.54
C ALA A 184 1.96 -16.26 -13.40
N VAL A 185 2.99 -15.47 -13.06
CA VAL A 185 3.30 -14.22 -13.77
C VAL A 185 3.78 -14.46 -15.20
N ARG A 186 4.48 -15.57 -15.50
CA ARG A 186 5.01 -15.87 -16.85
C ARG A 186 3.95 -15.90 -17.94
N SER A 187 2.71 -16.21 -17.59
CA SER A 187 1.62 -16.32 -18.56
C SER A 187 0.85 -15.01 -18.74
N LEU A 188 1.22 -13.93 -18.01
CA LEU A 188 0.52 -12.66 -18.06
C LEU A 188 0.85 -11.89 -19.33
N GLY A 189 -0.09 -11.07 -19.78
CA GLY A 189 0.11 -10.16 -20.92
C GLY A 189 -0.89 -9.01 -20.93
N LYS A 190 -0.98 -8.31 -22.06
CA LYS A 190 -1.75 -7.06 -22.25
C LYS A 190 -3.26 -7.14 -21.94
N SER A 191 -3.82 -8.33 -21.93
CA SER A 191 -5.25 -8.57 -21.62
C SER A 191 -5.49 -8.95 -20.16
N ASP A 192 -4.45 -9.02 -19.35
CA ASP A 192 -4.50 -9.50 -17.98
C ASP A 192 -4.23 -8.36 -16.99
N VAL A 193 -4.71 -8.55 -15.75
CA VAL A 193 -4.46 -7.63 -14.64
C VAL A 193 -3.67 -8.36 -13.56
N LEU A 194 -2.70 -7.68 -12.96
CA LEU A 194 -2.05 -8.10 -11.72
C LEU A 194 -2.47 -7.14 -10.60
N LEU A 195 -3.00 -7.69 -9.51
CA LEU A 195 -3.24 -6.97 -8.25
C LEU A 195 -2.17 -7.37 -7.23
N ALA A 196 -1.22 -6.48 -6.96
CA ALA A 196 -0.16 -6.67 -5.97
C ALA A 196 -0.59 -6.07 -4.63
N ILE A 197 -0.66 -6.89 -3.59
CA ILE A 197 -0.93 -6.47 -2.22
C ILE A 197 0.38 -6.56 -1.44
N SER A 198 0.95 -5.42 -1.07
CA SER A 198 2.23 -5.37 -0.36
C SER A 198 2.39 -4.10 0.46
N PHE A 199 2.92 -4.26 1.67
CA PHE A 199 3.06 -3.17 2.63
C PHE A 199 4.52 -3.04 3.09
N ARG A 200 4.86 -1.88 3.68
CA ARG A 200 6.18 -1.53 4.18
C ARG A 200 7.27 -1.73 3.10
N ARG A 201 8.25 -2.61 3.35
CA ARG A 201 9.34 -2.92 2.39
C ARG A 201 8.86 -3.70 1.16
N GLY A 202 7.72 -4.38 1.27
CA GLY A 202 7.22 -5.32 0.29
C GLY A 202 8.04 -6.61 0.22
N LEU A 203 7.35 -7.74 0.09
CA LEU A 203 8.02 -9.03 -0.08
C LEU A 203 8.61 -9.13 -1.48
N ARG A 204 9.82 -9.68 -1.58
CA ARG A 204 10.53 -9.84 -2.86
C ARG A 204 9.67 -10.50 -3.92
N MET A 205 8.94 -11.57 -3.56
CA MET A 205 8.03 -12.26 -4.47
C MET A 205 6.96 -11.36 -5.08
N THR A 206 6.39 -10.43 -4.30
CA THR A 206 5.35 -9.51 -4.77
C THR A 206 5.96 -8.42 -5.66
N ILE A 207 7.13 -7.90 -5.28
CA ILE A 207 7.82 -6.84 -6.04
C ILE A 207 8.33 -7.38 -7.39
N GLU A 208 8.95 -8.56 -7.40
CA GLU A 208 9.42 -9.20 -8.63
C GLU A 208 8.25 -9.60 -9.53
N ALA A 209 7.12 -10.05 -8.97
CA ALA A 209 5.92 -10.38 -9.72
C ALA A 209 5.33 -9.16 -10.45
N ILE A 210 5.15 -8.03 -9.77
CA ILE A 210 4.62 -6.82 -10.42
C ILE A 210 5.58 -6.28 -11.48
N GLN A 211 6.90 -6.36 -11.24
CA GLN A 211 7.90 -5.93 -12.23
C GLN A 211 7.84 -6.79 -13.49
N GLN A 212 7.77 -8.12 -13.34
CA GLN A 212 7.67 -9.04 -14.47
C GLN A 212 6.34 -8.88 -15.23
N ALA A 213 5.22 -8.72 -14.52
CA ALA A 213 3.91 -8.52 -15.14
C ALA A 213 3.85 -7.23 -15.96
N ARG A 214 4.40 -6.13 -15.42
CA ARG A 214 4.53 -4.86 -16.14
C ARG A 214 5.37 -5.01 -17.41
N ASN A 215 6.49 -5.71 -17.32
CA ASN A 215 7.35 -5.97 -18.49
C ASN A 215 6.64 -6.81 -19.56
N ALA A 216 5.72 -7.69 -19.17
CA ALA A 216 4.85 -8.44 -20.08
C ALA A 216 3.66 -7.61 -20.62
N GLY A 217 3.50 -6.37 -20.17
CA GLY A 217 2.45 -5.44 -20.59
C GLY A 217 1.11 -5.64 -19.89
N ALA A 218 1.03 -6.47 -18.85
CA ALA A 218 -0.16 -6.59 -18.03
C ALA A 218 -0.43 -5.28 -17.27
N TYR A 219 -1.70 -5.00 -16.99
CA TYR A 219 -2.07 -3.82 -16.21
C TYR A 219 -1.88 -4.11 -14.72
N CYS A 220 -1.03 -3.34 -14.06
CA CYS A 220 -0.62 -3.59 -12.67
C CYS A 220 -1.30 -2.62 -11.70
N ILE A 221 -2.01 -3.15 -10.72
CA ILE A 221 -2.64 -2.42 -9.63
C ILE A 221 -1.92 -2.75 -8.32
N GLY A 222 -1.57 -1.73 -7.53
CA GLY A 222 -0.96 -1.89 -6.21
C GLY A 222 -1.91 -1.53 -5.06
N ILE A 223 -1.89 -2.32 -3.99
CA ILE A 223 -2.43 -1.93 -2.67
C ILE A 223 -1.25 -1.89 -1.70
N THR A 224 -1.02 -0.73 -1.08
CA THR A 224 0.13 -0.49 -0.20
C THR A 224 -0.18 0.56 0.87
N ASP A 225 0.75 0.83 1.78
CA ASP A 225 0.59 1.75 2.92
C ASP A 225 1.32 3.09 2.73
N THR A 226 2.16 3.21 1.70
CA THR A 226 3.04 4.36 1.48
C THR A 226 3.27 4.67 0.01
N TYR A 227 3.39 5.96 -0.32
CA TYR A 227 3.63 6.45 -1.68
C TYR A 227 4.97 6.02 -2.27
N ILE A 228 5.94 5.66 -1.42
CA ILE A 228 7.30 5.29 -1.85
C ILE A 228 7.51 3.77 -1.82
N SER A 229 6.46 3.00 -1.56
CA SER A 229 6.50 1.54 -1.60
C SER A 229 7.02 1.06 -2.97
N PRO A 230 7.86 0.02 -3.02
CA PRO A 230 8.32 -0.52 -4.30
C PRO A 230 7.17 -0.93 -5.24
N VAL A 231 6.02 -1.35 -4.69
CA VAL A 231 4.81 -1.64 -5.51
C VAL A 231 4.31 -0.40 -6.22
N ALA A 232 4.23 0.75 -5.54
CA ALA A 232 3.72 1.99 -6.11
C ALA A 232 4.55 2.48 -7.32
N ARG A 233 5.84 2.17 -7.35
CA ARG A 233 6.73 2.48 -8.48
C ARG A 233 6.45 1.63 -9.71
N PHE A 234 6.08 0.37 -9.51
CA PHE A 234 5.89 -0.59 -10.59
C PHE A 234 4.43 -0.70 -11.07
N ALA A 235 3.47 -0.26 -10.28
CA ALA A 235 2.06 -0.26 -10.66
C ALA A 235 1.72 0.85 -11.67
N ASP A 236 0.73 0.58 -12.53
CA ASP A 236 0.08 1.59 -13.35
C ASP A 236 -0.83 2.49 -12.50
N GLU A 237 -1.49 1.89 -11.50
CA GLU A 237 -2.29 2.58 -10.48
C GLU A 237 -2.08 1.93 -9.11
N PHE A 238 -2.12 2.70 -8.03
CA PHE A 238 -2.07 2.14 -6.68
C PHE A 238 -2.98 2.89 -5.72
N PHE A 239 -3.37 2.18 -4.65
CA PHE A 239 -4.26 2.66 -3.61
C PHE A 239 -3.60 2.50 -2.26
N LEU A 240 -3.74 3.51 -1.41
CA LEU A 240 -3.18 3.51 -0.07
C LEU A 240 -4.18 2.98 0.95
N ALA A 241 -3.75 2.05 1.77
CA ALA A 241 -4.47 1.54 2.92
C ALA A 241 -3.49 1.35 4.09
N GLY A 242 -3.69 2.12 5.17
CA GLY A 242 -2.83 2.07 6.34
C GLY A 242 -2.96 0.73 7.07
N ILE A 243 -1.83 0.25 7.62
CA ILE A 243 -1.76 -1.03 8.35
C ILE A 243 -1.23 -0.86 9.78
N ASP A 244 -1.23 0.37 10.28
CA ASP A 244 -0.74 0.70 11.61
C ASP A 244 -1.54 -0.04 12.68
N SER A 245 -0.86 -0.56 13.70
CA SER A 245 -1.47 -1.31 14.79
C SER A 245 -0.87 -0.84 16.12
N ASN A 246 -1.61 -1.02 17.21
CA ASN A 246 -1.08 -0.85 18.57
C ASN A 246 -0.74 -2.22 19.19
N SER A 247 -0.34 -3.18 18.36
CA SER A 247 -0.01 -4.55 18.74
C SER A 247 1.21 -5.04 17.97
N PHE A 248 1.65 -6.27 18.25
CA PHE A 248 2.72 -6.93 17.49
C PHE A 248 2.34 -7.26 16.03
N GLY A 249 1.04 -7.26 15.72
CA GLY A 249 0.50 -7.58 14.40
C GLY A 249 0.38 -6.38 13.46
N VAL A 250 -0.13 -6.65 12.26
CA VAL A 250 -0.57 -5.61 11.30
C VAL A 250 -2.08 -5.50 11.33
N SER A 251 -2.61 -4.28 11.19
CA SER A 251 -4.04 -4.06 11.01
C SER A 251 -4.40 -4.20 9.54
N TYR A 252 -5.39 -5.04 9.21
CA TYR A 252 -5.92 -5.17 7.85
C TYR A 252 -7.34 -4.65 7.67
N SER A 253 -7.88 -3.91 8.64
CA SER A 253 -9.23 -3.35 8.52
C SER A 253 -9.36 -2.37 7.35
N ALA A 254 -8.39 -1.47 7.16
CA ALA A 254 -8.41 -0.56 6.01
C ALA A 254 -8.15 -1.28 4.67
N PRO A 255 -7.14 -2.15 4.52
CA PRO A 255 -6.99 -2.97 3.31
C PRO A 255 -8.24 -3.80 2.97
N MET A 256 -8.87 -4.44 3.97
CA MET A 256 -10.10 -5.21 3.78
C MET A 256 -11.26 -4.29 3.36
N CYS A 257 -11.39 -3.11 3.97
CA CYS A 257 -12.38 -2.11 3.58
C CYS A 257 -12.17 -1.67 2.11
N LEU A 258 -10.94 -1.40 1.70
CA LEU A 258 -10.61 -1.05 0.32
C LEU A 258 -10.99 -2.17 -0.66
N LEU A 259 -10.71 -3.44 -0.33
CA LEU A 259 -11.10 -4.58 -1.16
C LEU A 259 -12.63 -4.71 -1.29
N ASN A 260 -13.38 -4.43 -0.23
CA ASN A 260 -14.84 -4.36 -0.28
C ASN A 260 -15.32 -3.24 -1.23
N VAL A 261 -14.69 -2.06 -1.19
CA VAL A 261 -15.01 -0.96 -2.11
C VAL A 261 -14.69 -1.34 -3.56
N PHE A 262 -13.58 -2.04 -3.80
CA PHE A 262 -13.27 -2.64 -5.10
C PHE A 262 -14.38 -3.58 -5.57
N LEU A 263 -14.83 -4.48 -4.70
CA LEU A 263 -15.90 -5.43 -5.03
C LEU A 263 -17.18 -4.72 -5.42
N VAL A 264 -17.60 -3.70 -4.66
CA VAL A 264 -18.76 -2.86 -4.99
C VAL A 264 -18.59 -2.17 -6.35
N ALA A 265 -17.43 -1.58 -6.61
CA ALA A 265 -17.17 -0.88 -7.88
C ALA A 265 -17.15 -1.85 -9.08
N ILE A 266 -16.55 -3.04 -8.93
CA ILE A 266 -16.52 -4.08 -9.96
C ILE A 266 -17.95 -4.58 -10.23
N ALA A 267 -18.70 -4.91 -9.18
CA ALA A 267 -20.08 -5.36 -9.28
C ALA A 267 -20.97 -4.33 -9.99
N GLN A 268 -20.80 -3.05 -9.68
CA GLN A 268 -21.59 -1.97 -10.27
C GLN A 268 -21.18 -1.64 -11.70
N ALA A 269 -19.90 -1.82 -12.07
CA ALA A 269 -19.42 -1.59 -13.44
C ALA A 269 -20.13 -2.46 -14.48
N GLN A 270 -20.65 -3.63 -14.09
CA GLN A 270 -21.41 -4.56 -14.93
C GLN A 270 -22.60 -5.18 -14.17
N ARG A 271 -23.39 -4.31 -13.53
CA ARG A 271 -24.53 -4.68 -12.68
C ARG A 271 -25.42 -5.80 -13.25
N ALA A 272 -25.77 -5.73 -14.52
CA ALA A 272 -26.63 -6.74 -15.16
C ALA A 272 -26.01 -8.15 -15.13
N LYS A 273 -24.73 -8.27 -15.49
CA LYS A 273 -24.00 -9.56 -15.45
C LYS A 273 -23.79 -10.03 -14.01
N THR A 274 -23.46 -9.12 -13.11
CA THR A 274 -23.32 -9.45 -11.69
C THR A 274 -24.63 -10.02 -11.13
N LEU A 275 -25.77 -9.40 -11.45
CA LEU A 275 -27.09 -9.91 -11.03
C LEU A 275 -27.36 -11.31 -11.57
N GLU A 276 -27.03 -11.59 -12.84
CA GLU A 276 -27.19 -12.93 -13.41
C GLU A 276 -26.38 -14.00 -12.64
N VAL A 277 -25.13 -13.70 -12.30
CA VAL A 277 -24.28 -14.61 -11.50
C VAL A 277 -24.86 -14.77 -10.10
N MET A 278 -25.30 -13.68 -9.46
CA MET A 278 -25.87 -13.71 -8.11
C MET A 278 -27.20 -14.45 -8.02
N THR A 279 -28.02 -14.48 -9.08
CA THR A 279 -29.22 -15.32 -9.12
C THR A 279 -28.85 -16.81 -9.01
N LYS A 280 -27.84 -17.27 -9.76
CA LYS A 280 -27.36 -18.66 -9.68
C LYS A 280 -26.76 -18.98 -8.30
N VAL A 281 -26.01 -18.04 -7.73
CA VAL A 281 -25.47 -18.18 -6.37
C VAL A 281 -26.60 -18.24 -5.33
N ALA A 282 -27.65 -17.43 -5.47
CA ALA A 282 -28.80 -17.46 -4.54
C ALA A 282 -29.56 -18.79 -4.59
N GLU A 283 -29.68 -19.40 -5.78
CA GLU A 283 -30.26 -20.74 -5.93
C GLU A 283 -29.42 -21.81 -5.21
N GLU A 284 -28.09 -21.78 -5.38
CA GLU A 284 -27.15 -22.65 -4.63
C GLU A 284 -27.24 -22.40 -3.11
N GLN A 285 -27.42 -21.15 -2.69
CA GLN A 285 -27.52 -20.81 -1.27
C GLN A 285 -28.80 -21.29 -0.62
N SER A 286 -29.90 -21.25 -1.37
CA SER A 286 -31.23 -21.62 -0.87
C SER A 286 -31.48 -23.12 -0.96
N HIS A 287 -30.93 -23.80 -1.97
CA HIS A 287 -31.26 -25.19 -2.29
C HIS A 287 -30.04 -26.10 -2.47
N GLY A 288 -28.82 -25.56 -2.43
CA GLY A 288 -27.60 -26.33 -2.65
C GLY A 288 -27.17 -27.13 -1.43
N SER A 289 -26.48 -28.24 -1.69
CA SER A 289 -25.94 -29.16 -0.67
C SER A 289 -24.75 -28.61 0.12
N ARG A 290 -24.29 -27.40 -0.20
CA ARG A 290 -23.17 -26.73 0.47
C ARG A 290 -23.50 -26.31 1.90
N PHE A 291 -24.78 -26.08 2.20
CA PHE A 291 -25.24 -25.64 3.52
C PHE A 291 -25.73 -26.83 4.33
N TYR A 292 -25.37 -26.82 5.62
CA TYR A 292 -25.84 -27.80 6.58
C TYR A 292 -27.37 -27.75 6.65
N GLN A 293 -28.02 -28.91 6.51
CA GLN A 293 -29.46 -29.09 6.69
C GLN A 293 -29.67 -29.81 8.03
N GLU A 294 -30.51 -29.24 8.90
CA GLU A 294 -30.92 -29.86 10.18
C GLU A 294 -31.75 -31.13 9.99
#